data_AF-A0A365GYM0-F1
#
_entry.id   AF-A0A365GYM0-F1
#
_cell.length_a   1.000
_cell.length_b   1.000
_cell.length_c   1.000
_cell.angle_alpha   90.00
_cell.angle_beta   90.00
_cell.angle_gamma   90.00
#
_symmetry.space_group_name_H-M   'P 1'
#
loop_
_entity.id
_entity.type
_entity.pdbx_description
1 polymer ?
#
loop_
_entity_poly.entity_id
_entity_poly.type
_entity_poly.pdbx_seq_one_letter_code
_entity_poly.pdbx_strand_id
1 'polypeptide(L)'
;MNPSSTTPRGTAVVQAGERQFSLAEARRLGRQAVAEAGLSARLWDLRDAWRCRLYRPDGSAPHNAMGNGKGPSDAAQVGALFEALEHCHSSATRLAADHLVLRSPDDLRDGPLADALTGLRQTPGTRLACRTHLSLTGSPPLDVPVFLQCPDYPGRTALRRQAGDTCDYTSATRYSTNSGTAIGATRAEALVHALAEAIERDALSLLVAATFLTAAPPPLRVIDPATLPPDLADLHRYAERRLAAPVHLIDMTTDLEVPAYCAHTPDHQGRPLHGTGASLSSAHAAHRALSELLQSAVLSDHLRATPRDLSHLRRYPRLLAAAGADFTPHLPDTGTTDFTPTTAPTTPRQHAEHLTARLTRHGHTPYARTLHTATNGVTTLSVIVPGLDRFFTVTYGNAVLPGPRARRLLTR
;
A
#
# COMPACT_ATOMS: atom_id res chain seq x y z
N MET A 1 -13.18 21.85 -28.73
CA MET A 1 -14.15 21.75 -27.62
C MET A 1 -13.98 20.37 -27.02
N ASN A 2 -13.38 20.27 -25.83
CA ASN A 2 -13.18 18.97 -25.17
C ASN A 2 -14.51 18.48 -24.61
N PRO A 3 -14.95 17.25 -24.91
CA PRO A 3 -16.11 16.67 -24.26
C PRO A 3 -15.79 16.51 -22.77
N SER A 4 -16.77 16.86 -21.94
CA SER A 4 -16.72 16.81 -20.47
C SER A 4 -16.09 15.51 -19.95
N SER A 5 -14.88 15.60 -19.40
CA SER A 5 -14.08 14.52 -18.81
C SER A 5 -14.42 14.28 -17.34
N THR A 6 -15.69 14.37 -16.95
CA THR A 6 -16.06 14.12 -15.55
C THR A 6 -16.11 12.62 -15.30
N THR A 7 -15.43 12.16 -14.25
CA THR A 7 -15.63 10.83 -13.64
C THR A 7 -17.13 10.54 -13.59
N PRO A 8 -17.62 9.33 -13.94
CA PRO A 8 -19.05 9.03 -14.01
C PRO A 8 -19.80 9.60 -12.79
N ARG A 9 -20.67 10.59 -13.04
CA ARG A 9 -21.53 11.16 -11.98
C ARG A 9 -22.65 10.16 -11.72
N GLY A 10 -22.66 9.58 -10.53
CA GLY A 10 -23.81 8.81 -10.04
C GLY A 10 -23.54 7.40 -9.52
N THR A 11 -22.31 6.87 -9.64
CA THR A 11 -22.00 5.60 -8.96
C THR A 11 -21.74 5.90 -7.48
N ALA A 12 -22.64 5.41 -6.62
CA ALA A 12 -22.36 5.39 -5.19
C ALA A 12 -21.02 4.67 -4.98
N VAL A 13 -20.11 5.27 -4.21
CA VAL A 13 -18.84 4.59 -3.89
C VAL A 13 -19.19 3.32 -3.13
N VAL A 14 -19.07 2.17 -3.79
CA VAL A 14 -19.27 0.87 -3.15
C VAL A 14 -18.10 0.66 -2.21
N GLN A 15 -18.28 1.06 -0.95
CA GLN A 15 -17.30 0.84 0.13
C GLN A 15 -17.35 -0.61 0.64
N ALA A 16 -18.25 -1.44 0.12
CA ALA A 16 -18.38 -2.88 0.40
C ALA A 16 -18.35 -3.26 1.90
N GLY A 17 -18.84 -2.39 2.78
CA GLY A 17 -18.82 -2.60 4.23
C GLY A 17 -17.48 -2.28 4.92
N GLU A 18 -16.45 -1.81 4.20
CA GLU A 18 -15.14 -1.46 4.76
C GLU A 18 -15.11 -0.10 5.47
N ARG A 19 -16.18 0.70 5.32
CA ARG A 19 -16.34 2.02 5.94
C ARG A 19 -17.63 2.07 6.75
N GLN A 20 -17.56 2.66 7.94
CA GLN A 20 -18.68 2.79 8.85
C GLN A 20 -19.49 4.06 8.57
N PHE A 21 -18.83 5.13 8.14
CA PHE A 21 -19.44 6.45 8.00
C PHE A 21 -19.62 6.84 6.54
N SER A 22 -20.62 7.70 6.30
CA SER A 22 -20.77 8.37 5.00
C SER A 22 -19.55 9.25 4.71
N LEU A 23 -19.34 9.60 3.43
CA LEU A 23 -18.25 10.49 3.03
C LEU A 23 -18.31 11.85 3.73
N ALA A 24 -19.51 12.42 3.90
CA ALA A 24 -19.71 13.70 4.58
C ALA A 24 -19.26 13.62 6.06
N GLU A 25 -19.64 12.54 6.74
CA GLU A 25 -19.29 12.33 8.14
C GLU A 25 -17.80 12.00 8.31
N ALA A 26 -17.24 11.13 7.47
CA ALA A 26 -15.80 10.87 7.45
C ALA A 26 -14.99 12.15 7.22
N ARG A 27 -15.44 13.02 6.29
CA ARG A 27 -14.82 14.34 6.06
C ARG A 27 -14.86 15.23 7.30
N ARG A 28 -15.99 15.26 8.00
CA ARG A 28 -16.17 16.02 9.24
C ARG A 28 -15.19 15.52 10.32
N LEU A 29 -15.12 14.20 10.53
CA LEU A 29 -14.22 13.57 11.49
C LEU A 29 -12.75 13.83 11.15
N GLY A 30 -12.35 13.69 9.89
CA GLY A 30 -10.98 13.96 9.44
C GLY A 30 -10.59 15.43 9.65
N ARG A 31 -11.49 16.38 9.38
CA ARG A 31 -11.23 17.81 9.63
C ARG A 31 -11.10 18.13 11.13
N GLN A 32 -11.91 17.49 11.96
CA GLN A 32 -11.78 17.61 13.41
C GLN A 32 -10.43 17.05 13.91
N ALA A 33 -9.99 15.91 13.39
CA ALA A 33 -8.68 15.35 13.72
C ALA A 33 -7.52 16.26 13.27
N VAL A 34 -7.63 16.89 12.09
CA VAL A 34 -6.67 17.93 11.64
C VAL A 34 -6.62 19.10 12.62
N ALA A 35 -7.79 19.62 13.04
CA ALA A 35 -7.87 20.73 13.97
C ALA A 35 -7.32 20.37 15.37
N GLU A 36 -7.63 19.17 15.87
CA GLU A 36 -7.10 18.63 17.12
C GLU A 36 -5.57 18.53 17.10
N ALA A 37 -4.99 18.18 15.95
CA ALA A 37 -3.53 18.18 15.75
C ALA A 37 -2.91 19.59 15.67
N GLY A 38 -3.71 20.66 15.76
CA GLY A 38 -3.26 22.05 15.61
C GLY A 38 -2.85 22.38 14.18
N LEU A 39 -3.42 21.68 13.19
CA LEU A 39 -3.08 21.82 11.78
C LEU A 39 -4.27 22.40 10.99
N SER A 40 -3.99 22.84 9.76
CA SER A 40 -5.00 23.16 8.75
C SER A 40 -4.74 22.35 7.49
N ALA A 41 -5.80 22.02 6.74
CA ALA A 41 -5.73 21.25 5.51
C ALA A 41 -6.07 22.12 4.30
N ARG A 42 -5.25 22.06 3.25
CA ARG A 42 -5.58 22.63 1.94
C ARG A 42 -5.70 21.51 0.91
N LEU A 43 -6.76 21.59 0.10
CA LEU A 43 -7.12 20.60 -0.90
C LEU A 43 -7.01 21.23 -2.30
N TRP A 44 -6.47 20.48 -3.25
CA TRP A 44 -6.38 20.85 -4.66
C TRP A 44 -6.98 19.75 -5.54
N ASP A 45 -7.79 20.16 -6.49
CA ASP A 45 -8.29 19.30 -7.55
C ASP A 45 -7.19 19.13 -8.61
N LEU A 46 -6.84 17.89 -8.91
CA LEU A 46 -5.89 17.51 -9.95
C LEU A 46 -6.61 16.94 -11.17
N ARG A 47 -7.93 17.17 -11.33
CA ARG A 47 -8.77 16.65 -12.42
C ARG A 47 -8.74 15.11 -12.45
N ASP A 48 -9.70 14.50 -11.76
CA ASP A 48 -9.87 13.05 -11.51
C ASP A 48 -9.07 12.49 -10.30
N ALA A 49 -8.28 13.32 -9.63
CA ALA A 49 -7.69 13.04 -8.33
C ALA A 49 -7.67 14.31 -7.46
N TRP A 50 -7.53 14.13 -6.15
CA TRP A 50 -7.37 15.25 -5.22
C TRP A 50 -6.07 15.14 -4.45
N ARG A 51 -5.50 16.28 -4.08
CA ARG A 51 -4.34 16.35 -3.19
C ARG A 51 -4.68 17.15 -1.95
N CYS A 52 -4.21 16.69 -0.80
CA CYS A 52 -4.26 17.42 0.46
C CYS A 52 -2.85 17.69 0.97
N ARG A 53 -2.63 18.85 1.58
CA ARG A 53 -1.43 19.14 2.36
C ARG A 53 -1.81 19.81 3.68
N LEU A 54 -1.15 19.39 4.75
CA LEU A 54 -1.36 19.97 6.08
C LEU A 54 -0.34 21.07 6.37
N TYR A 55 -0.77 22.06 7.14
CA TYR A 55 0.02 23.23 7.52
C TYR A 55 -0.12 23.51 9.01
N ARG A 56 0.99 23.92 9.63
CA ARG A 56 1.03 24.49 10.97
C ARG A 56 0.49 25.93 10.98
N PRO A 57 0.20 26.51 12.17
CA PRO A 57 -0.28 27.89 12.28
C PRO A 57 0.68 28.93 11.70
N ASP A 58 1.99 28.66 11.74
CA ASP A 58 3.04 29.50 11.16
C ASP A 58 3.14 29.41 9.61
N GLY A 59 2.27 28.62 8.98
CA GLY A 59 2.25 28.40 7.53
C GLY A 59 3.27 27.37 7.02
N SER A 60 4.12 26.81 7.90
CA SER A 60 5.04 25.72 7.53
C SER A 60 4.29 24.39 7.39
N ALA A 61 4.76 23.50 6.52
CA ALA A 61 4.21 22.15 6.42
C ALA A 61 4.95 21.19 7.37
N PRO A 62 4.26 20.28 8.07
CA PRO A 62 4.94 19.16 8.71
C PRO A 62 5.62 18.26 7.67
N HIS A 63 6.62 17.50 8.14
CA HIS A 63 7.33 16.55 7.30
C HIS A 63 6.36 15.52 6.73
N ASN A 64 6.45 15.24 5.42
CA ASN A 64 5.58 14.31 4.69
C ASN A 64 4.06 14.53 4.83
N ALA A 65 3.59 15.72 5.20
CA ALA A 65 2.17 15.96 5.45
C ALA A 65 1.33 16.21 4.18
N MET A 66 1.46 15.34 3.17
CA MET A 66 0.73 15.40 1.90
C MET A 66 0.07 14.05 1.61
N GLY A 67 -1.13 14.05 1.04
CA GLY A 67 -1.85 12.84 0.63
C GLY A 67 -2.59 13.04 -0.69
N ASN A 68 -2.90 11.97 -1.40
CA ASN A 68 -3.58 11.99 -2.69
C ASN A 68 -4.81 11.06 -2.66
N GLY A 69 -5.98 11.59 -2.99
CA GLY A 69 -7.21 10.81 -3.07
C GLY A 69 -7.57 10.42 -4.49
N LYS A 70 -8.28 9.30 -4.59
CA LYS A 70 -8.76 8.69 -5.84
C LYS A 70 -10.27 8.43 -5.80
N GLY A 71 -10.88 8.31 -6.98
CA GLY A 71 -12.33 8.08 -7.14
C GLY A 71 -13.14 9.37 -7.29
N PRO A 72 -14.48 9.30 -7.16
CA PRO A 72 -15.35 10.48 -7.25
C PRO A 72 -14.93 11.60 -6.29
N SER A 73 -15.19 12.85 -6.67
CA SER A 73 -14.63 14.05 -6.02
C SER A 73 -14.72 14.05 -4.49
N ASP A 74 -15.88 13.73 -3.90
CA ASP A 74 -16.03 13.70 -2.43
C ASP A 74 -15.19 12.60 -1.77
N ALA A 75 -15.11 11.43 -2.39
CA ALA A 75 -14.30 10.32 -1.89
C ALA A 75 -12.80 10.60 -2.04
N ALA A 76 -12.39 11.21 -3.15
CA ALA A 76 -11.02 11.65 -3.36
C ALA A 76 -10.62 12.75 -2.35
N GLN A 77 -11.49 13.71 -2.04
CA GLN A 77 -11.20 14.71 -1.02
C GLN A 77 -11.01 14.08 0.38
N VAL A 78 -11.86 13.13 0.75
CA VAL A 78 -11.72 12.37 2.01
C VAL A 78 -10.43 11.56 2.01
N GLY A 79 -10.16 10.79 0.95
CA GLY A 79 -8.95 9.97 0.83
C GLY A 79 -7.68 10.81 0.95
N ALA A 80 -7.60 11.93 0.24
CA ALA A 80 -6.45 12.83 0.28
C ALA A 80 -6.21 13.39 1.70
N LEU A 81 -7.28 13.80 2.38
CA LEU A 81 -7.22 14.33 3.74
C LEU A 81 -6.72 13.28 4.74
N PHE A 82 -7.27 12.07 4.67
CA PHE A 82 -6.90 10.97 5.53
C PHE A 82 -5.44 10.55 5.28
N GLU A 83 -5.02 10.35 4.03
CA GLU A 83 -3.63 10.00 3.72
C GLU A 83 -2.64 11.08 4.20
N ALA A 84 -2.98 12.37 4.09
CA ALA A 84 -2.13 13.44 4.60
C ALA A 84 -1.96 13.38 6.13
N LEU A 85 -3.03 13.03 6.86
CA LEU A 85 -2.97 12.76 8.31
C LEU A 85 -2.15 11.51 8.63
N GLU A 86 -2.35 10.43 7.87
CA GLU A 86 -1.62 9.17 8.02
C GLU A 86 -0.11 9.38 7.92
N HIS A 87 0.35 10.07 6.87
CA HIS A 87 1.76 10.40 6.70
C HIS A 87 2.29 11.30 7.83
N CYS A 88 1.48 12.26 8.29
CA CYS A 88 1.84 13.10 9.43
C CYS A 88 2.00 12.29 10.74
N HIS A 89 1.12 11.32 10.99
CA HIS A 89 1.14 10.49 12.21
C HIS A 89 2.22 9.41 12.19
N SER A 90 2.59 8.92 11.01
CA SER A 90 3.57 7.84 10.81
C SER A 90 5.01 8.31 10.63
N SER A 91 5.22 9.61 10.40
CA SER A 91 6.54 10.25 10.30
C SER A 91 7.43 9.96 11.52
N ALA A 92 8.73 9.78 11.29
CA ALA A 92 9.70 9.61 12.36
C ALA A 92 9.76 10.80 13.33
N THR A 93 9.28 11.98 12.91
CA THR A 93 9.16 13.16 13.80
C THR A 93 8.12 12.99 14.92
N ARG A 94 7.27 11.95 14.86
CA ARG A 94 6.30 11.59 15.90
C ARG A 94 6.78 10.43 16.79
N LEU A 95 7.99 9.92 16.55
CA LEU A 95 8.63 8.94 17.43
C LEU A 95 9.18 9.65 18.67
N ALA A 96 8.94 9.06 19.84
CA ALA A 96 9.62 9.42 21.08
C ALA A 96 10.57 8.27 21.44
N ALA A 97 11.82 8.61 21.80
CA ALA A 97 12.89 7.63 22.00
C ALA A 97 12.61 6.66 23.16
N ASP A 98 11.94 7.15 24.21
CA ASP A 98 11.48 6.39 25.37
C ASP A 98 10.33 5.41 25.07
N HIS A 99 9.66 5.56 23.92
CA HIS A 99 8.67 4.59 23.42
C HIS A 99 9.27 3.49 22.55
N LEU A 100 10.60 3.46 22.39
CA LEU A 100 11.32 2.49 21.58
C LEU A 100 11.99 1.45 22.47
N VAL A 101 11.99 0.22 21.98
CA VAL A 101 12.62 -0.92 22.65
C VAL A 101 13.85 -1.31 21.84
N LEU A 102 15.01 -1.40 22.47
CA LEU A 102 16.22 -1.87 21.81
C LEU A 102 16.28 -3.39 21.78
N ARG A 103 16.64 -3.93 20.62
CA ARG A 103 16.87 -5.36 20.38
C ARG A 103 18.20 -5.57 19.69
N SER A 104 18.85 -6.71 19.91
CA SER A 104 19.92 -7.15 19.01
C SER A 104 19.30 -7.59 17.68
N PRO A 105 19.91 -7.30 16.53
CA PRO A 105 19.51 -7.91 15.26
C PRO A 105 19.50 -9.44 15.31
N ASP A 106 20.39 -10.06 16.10
CA ASP A 106 20.48 -11.52 16.19
C ASP A 106 19.25 -12.11 16.92
N ASP A 107 18.77 -11.49 18.01
CA ASP A 107 17.55 -11.92 18.71
C ASP A 107 16.32 -11.96 17.80
N LEU A 108 16.28 -11.07 16.81
CA LEU A 108 15.16 -10.95 15.88
C LEU A 108 15.28 -11.89 14.67
N ARG A 109 16.48 -12.38 14.36
CA ARG A 109 16.73 -13.31 13.24
C ARG A 109 16.29 -14.73 13.53
N ASP A 110 16.20 -15.11 14.80
CA ASP A 110 15.63 -16.39 15.21
C ASP A 110 14.09 -16.34 15.32
N GLY A 111 13.50 -15.17 15.08
CA GLY A 111 12.08 -14.91 15.20
C GLY A 111 11.33 -14.76 13.87
N PRO A 112 10.03 -14.39 13.94
CA PRO A 112 9.16 -14.27 12.77
C PRO A 112 9.63 -13.26 11.71
N LEU A 113 10.50 -12.30 12.10
CA LEU A 113 10.96 -11.22 11.23
C LEU A 113 12.27 -11.53 10.49
N ALA A 114 12.83 -12.74 10.61
CA ALA A 114 14.12 -13.10 10.04
C ALA A 114 14.34 -12.63 8.60
N ASP A 115 13.35 -12.87 7.72
CA ASP A 115 13.42 -12.49 6.31
C ASP A 115 13.37 -10.97 6.07
N ALA A 116 12.72 -10.21 6.96
CA ALA A 116 12.67 -8.76 6.86
C ALA A 116 14.03 -8.12 7.23
N LEU A 117 14.97 -8.89 7.80
CA LEU A 117 16.27 -8.42 8.27
C LEU A 117 17.44 -8.77 7.35
N THR A 118 17.21 -9.42 6.20
CA THR A 118 18.26 -9.88 5.27
C THR A 118 19.21 -8.76 4.79
N GLY A 119 18.79 -7.50 4.86
CA GLY A 119 19.62 -6.33 4.50
C GLY A 119 20.48 -5.75 5.63
N LEU A 120 20.32 -6.20 6.87
CA LEU A 120 21.05 -5.65 8.01
C LEU A 120 22.42 -6.31 8.17
N ARG A 121 23.45 -5.49 8.38
CA ARG A 121 24.81 -5.98 8.68
C ARG A 121 24.87 -6.59 10.09
N GLN A 122 25.61 -7.69 10.22
CA GLN A 122 25.93 -8.28 11.52
C GLN A 122 27.17 -7.62 12.10
N THR A 123 26.97 -6.86 13.16
CA THR A 123 28.07 -6.32 13.96
C THR A 123 27.75 -6.60 15.43
N PRO A 124 28.63 -7.30 16.17
CA PRO A 124 28.42 -7.56 17.60
C PRO A 124 28.11 -6.29 18.38
N GLY A 125 27.14 -6.36 19.29
CA GLY A 125 26.71 -5.21 20.11
C GLY A 125 25.85 -4.17 19.37
N THR A 126 25.43 -4.44 18.12
CA THR A 126 24.46 -3.58 17.42
C THR A 126 23.13 -3.57 18.15
N ARG A 127 22.55 -2.38 18.30
CA ARG A 127 21.22 -2.19 18.87
C ARG A 127 20.30 -1.58 17.83
N LEU A 128 19.15 -2.20 17.66
CA LEU A 128 18.12 -1.84 16.70
C LEU A 128 16.91 -1.31 17.46
N ALA A 129 16.42 -0.12 17.11
CA ALA A 129 15.18 0.38 17.69
C ALA A 129 13.97 -0.33 17.11
N CYS A 130 13.13 -0.83 18.00
CA CYS A 130 11.89 -1.52 17.69
C CYS A 130 10.69 -0.83 18.35
N ARG A 131 9.51 -1.09 17.80
CA ARG A 131 8.21 -0.78 18.40
C ARG A 131 7.47 -2.09 18.66
N THR A 132 6.97 -2.25 19.88
CA THR A 132 6.14 -3.41 20.24
C THR A 132 4.77 -3.32 19.56
N HIS A 133 4.43 -4.36 18.80
CA HIS A 133 3.12 -4.56 18.18
C HIS A 133 2.37 -5.68 18.88
N LEU A 134 1.06 -5.52 19.02
CA LEU A 134 0.19 -6.52 19.64
C LEU A 134 -0.35 -7.47 18.58
N SER A 135 -0.37 -8.77 18.87
CA SER A 135 -1.00 -9.73 17.97
C SER A 135 -2.50 -9.49 17.87
N LEU A 136 -3.06 -9.63 16.67
CA LEU A 136 -4.51 -9.63 16.48
C LEU A 136 -5.15 -11.01 16.76
N THR A 137 -4.35 -12.01 17.11
CA THR A 137 -4.77 -13.40 17.33
C THR A 137 -4.54 -13.89 18.76
N GLY A 138 -3.99 -13.03 19.64
CA GLY A 138 -3.65 -13.37 21.02
C GLY A 138 -2.24 -13.94 21.23
N SER A 139 -1.44 -14.09 20.17
CA SER A 139 -0.01 -14.43 20.29
C SER A 139 0.78 -13.36 21.08
N PRO A 140 1.94 -13.71 21.68
CA PRO A 140 2.78 -12.74 22.37
C PRO A 140 3.13 -11.53 21.49
N PRO A 141 3.29 -10.32 22.06
CA PRO A 141 3.68 -9.13 21.30
C PRO A 141 4.98 -9.34 20.52
N LEU A 142 5.11 -8.61 19.41
CA LEU A 142 6.29 -8.65 18.53
C LEU A 142 6.97 -7.29 18.51
N ASP A 143 8.27 -7.27 18.79
CA ASP A 143 9.08 -6.05 18.61
C ASP A 143 9.50 -5.91 17.15
N VAL A 144 8.98 -4.89 16.50
CA VAL A 144 9.17 -4.65 15.06
C VAL A 144 10.17 -3.52 14.86
N PRO A 145 11.26 -3.74 14.10
CA PRO A 145 12.21 -2.68 13.78
C PRO A 145 11.54 -1.47 13.14
N VAL A 146 11.80 -0.28 13.69
CA VAL A 146 11.14 0.96 13.26
C VAL A 146 11.37 1.23 11.77
N PHE A 147 12.56 0.92 11.27
CA PHE A 147 12.91 1.15 9.86
C PHE A 147 12.05 0.36 8.87
N LEU A 148 11.38 -0.73 9.27
CA LEU A 148 10.56 -1.50 8.32
C LEU A 148 9.30 -0.74 7.88
N GLN A 149 8.76 0.10 8.77
CA GLN A 149 7.47 0.78 8.62
C GLN A 149 7.59 2.31 8.59
N CYS A 150 8.81 2.86 8.79
CA CYS A 150 9.05 4.29 8.91
C CYS A 150 10.27 4.71 8.05
N PRO A 151 10.07 4.98 6.74
CA PRO A 151 11.17 5.22 5.80
C PRO A 151 12.06 6.42 6.07
N ASP A 152 11.59 7.42 6.81
CA ASP A 152 12.42 8.55 7.19
C ASP A 152 13.23 8.31 8.47
N TYR A 153 12.96 7.24 9.23
CA TYR A 153 13.68 6.92 10.47
C TYR A 153 15.20 6.71 10.30
N PRO A 154 15.70 5.94 9.32
CA PRO A 154 17.14 5.73 9.13
C PRO A 154 17.95 7.03 9.04
N GLY A 155 17.35 8.09 8.45
CA GLY A 155 17.95 9.41 8.31
C GLY A 155 17.83 10.32 9.54
N ARG A 156 17.12 9.92 10.60
CA ARG A 156 16.96 10.72 11.84
C ARG A 156 18.10 10.47 12.83
N THR A 157 19.32 10.87 12.48
CA THR A 157 20.53 10.62 13.30
C THR A 157 20.40 11.05 14.76
N ALA A 158 19.79 12.22 15.04
CA ALA A 158 19.61 12.71 16.41
C ALA A 158 18.66 11.82 17.23
N LEU A 159 17.49 11.48 16.67
CA LEU A 159 16.52 10.58 17.30
C LEU A 159 17.12 9.19 17.54
N ARG A 160 17.86 8.66 16.54
CA ARG A 160 18.51 7.36 16.63
C ARG A 160 19.56 7.33 17.76
N ARG A 161 20.38 8.37 17.84
CA ARG A 161 21.35 8.54 18.94
C ARG A 161 20.65 8.60 20.30
N GLN A 162 19.56 9.36 20.41
CA GLN A 162 18.78 9.47 21.65
C GLN A 162 18.16 8.13 22.05
N ALA A 163 17.66 7.35 21.08
CA ALA A 163 17.11 6.02 21.30
C ALA A 163 18.18 4.96 21.60
N GLY A 164 19.47 5.25 21.36
CA GLY A 164 20.56 4.28 21.48
C GLY A 164 20.64 3.28 20.32
N ASP A 165 19.97 3.56 19.20
CA ASP A 165 20.05 2.79 17.96
C ASP A 165 21.40 3.01 17.28
N THR A 166 22.16 1.92 17.14
CA THR A 166 23.51 1.91 16.55
C THR A 166 23.55 1.18 15.21
N CYS A 167 22.40 0.78 14.67
CA CYS A 167 22.34 -0.10 13.51
C CYS A 167 22.73 0.59 12.19
N ASP A 168 23.53 -0.05 11.35
CA ASP A 168 23.77 0.45 9.99
C ASP A 168 22.62 0.04 9.05
N TYR A 169 21.79 1.02 8.68
CA TYR A 169 20.66 0.81 7.80
C TYR A 169 20.99 0.93 6.31
N THR A 170 22.23 1.27 5.92
CA THR A 170 22.58 1.63 4.54
C THR A 170 22.11 0.61 3.50
N SER A 171 22.21 -0.69 3.82
CA SER A 171 21.76 -1.78 2.94
C SER A 171 20.32 -2.26 3.19
N ALA A 172 19.70 -1.85 4.30
CA ALA A 172 18.37 -2.30 4.72
C ALA A 172 17.26 -1.31 4.37
N THR A 173 17.59 -0.03 4.16
CA THR A 173 16.61 1.02 3.78
C THR A 173 15.83 0.70 2.52
N ARG A 174 16.40 -0.06 1.58
CA ARG A 174 15.72 -0.58 0.38
C ARG A 174 14.50 -1.46 0.67
N TYR A 175 14.39 -2.01 1.88
CA TYR A 175 13.24 -2.79 2.35
C TYR A 175 12.26 -1.97 3.19
N SER A 176 12.55 -0.69 3.42
CA SER A 176 11.73 0.20 4.23
C SER A 176 10.56 0.76 3.42
N THR A 177 9.35 0.66 3.95
CA THR A 177 8.14 1.21 3.33
C THR A 177 7.21 1.78 4.38
N ASN A 178 6.29 2.66 4.02
CA ASN A 178 5.13 2.97 4.87
C ASN A 178 4.05 1.86 4.81
N SER A 179 4.19 0.88 3.92
CA SER A 179 3.17 -0.16 3.72
C SER A 179 2.79 -0.89 5.01
N GLY A 180 1.50 -1.16 5.15
CA GLY A 180 0.88 -1.66 6.38
C GLY A 180 0.52 -0.54 7.36
N THR A 181 0.84 0.72 7.08
CA THR A 181 0.32 1.86 7.82
C THR A 181 -0.97 2.33 7.18
N ALA A 182 -2.00 2.55 8.00
CA ALA A 182 -3.27 3.05 7.49
C ALA A 182 -3.98 3.94 8.51
N ILE A 183 -4.85 4.79 8.00
CA ILE A 183 -5.81 5.57 8.78
C ILE A 183 -7.26 5.20 8.44
N GLY A 184 -8.14 5.34 9.42
CA GLY A 184 -9.58 5.19 9.26
C GLY A 184 -10.34 6.07 10.23
N ALA A 185 -11.63 6.30 9.95
CA ALA A 185 -12.49 7.06 10.85
C ALA A 185 -12.75 6.31 12.18
N THR A 186 -12.50 5.00 12.18
CA THR A 186 -12.38 4.17 13.38
C THR A 186 -11.13 3.31 13.30
N ARG A 187 -10.73 2.72 14.44
CA ARG A 187 -9.68 1.69 14.47
C ARG A 187 -10.00 0.49 13.56
N ALA A 188 -11.27 0.10 13.43
CA ALA A 188 -11.65 -1.03 12.59
C ALA A 188 -11.42 -0.72 11.11
N GLU A 189 -11.83 0.46 10.62
CA GLU A 189 -11.53 0.89 9.24
C GLU A 189 -10.03 0.94 8.96
N ALA A 190 -9.24 1.46 9.92
CA ALA A 190 -7.79 1.53 9.78
C ALA A 190 -7.17 0.13 9.71
N LEU A 191 -7.67 -0.83 10.50
CA LEU A 191 -7.21 -2.23 10.43
C LEU A 191 -7.56 -2.89 9.10
N VAL A 192 -8.79 -2.72 8.61
CA VAL A 192 -9.20 -3.26 7.29
C VAL A 192 -8.26 -2.77 6.21
N HIS A 193 -8.02 -1.46 6.16
CA HIS A 193 -7.15 -0.87 5.15
C HIS A 193 -5.70 -1.38 5.27
N ALA A 194 -5.12 -1.39 6.46
CA ALA A 194 -3.75 -1.86 6.67
C ALA A 194 -3.55 -3.35 6.33
N LEU A 195 -4.52 -4.21 6.70
CA LEU A 195 -4.47 -5.65 6.41
C LEU A 195 -4.67 -5.93 4.91
N ALA A 196 -5.65 -5.27 4.29
CA ALA A 196 -5.89 -5.39 2.85
C ALA A 196 -4.66 -4.93 2.06
N GLU A 197 -4.03 -3.82 2.45
CA GLU A 197 -2.81 -3.35 1.79
C GLU A 197 -1.64 -4.33 1.97
N ALA A 198 -1.44 -4.91 3.17
CA ALA A 198 -0.39 -5.91 3.38
C ALA A 198 -0.56 -7.13 2.45
N ILE A 199 -1.80 -7.58 2.26
CA ILE A 199 -2.16 -8.67 1.34
C ILE A 199 -1.96 -8.25 -0.12
N GLU A 200 -2.36 -7.04 -0.48
CA GLU A 200 -2.18 -6.47 -1.82
C GLU A 200 -0.69 -6.41 -2.21
N ARG A 201 0.18 -5.98 -1.28
CA ARG A 201 1.62 -5.90 -1.51
C ARG A 201 2.29 -7.28 -1.55
N ASP A 202 1.81 -8.26 -0.79
CA ASP A 202 2.21 -9.67 -0.95
C ASP A 202 1.84 -10.17 -2.35
N ALA A 203 0.59 -10.01 -2.75
CA ALA A 203 0.09 -10.43 -4.06
C ALA A 203 0.88 -9.81 -5.22
N LEU A 204 1.15 -8.51 -5.16
CA LEU A 204 1.98 -7.81 -6.15
C LEU A 204 3.42 -8.36 -6.15
N SER A 205 3.99 -8.62 -4.98
CA SER A 205 5.34 -9.22 -4.86
C SER A 205 5.41 -10.58 -5.56
N LEU A 206 4.38 -11.43 -5.38
CA LEU A 206 4.32 -12.75 -6.01
C LEU A 206 4.10 -12.64 -7.52
N LEU A 207 3.19 -11.76 -7.98
CA LEU A 207 2.96 -11.51 -9.40
C LEU A 207 4.24 -11.08 -10.11
N VAL A 208 4.94 -10.08 -9.56
CA VAL A 208 6.18 -9.55 -10.16
C VAL A 208 7.28 -10.61 -10.13
N ALA A 209 7.46 -11.33 -9.01
CA ALA A 209 8.46 -12.39 -8.94
C ALA A 209 8.20 -13.52 -9.95
N ALA A 210 6.96 -14.01 -10.02
CA ALA A 210 6.56 -15.11 -10.90
C ALA A 210 6.62 -14.72 -12.39
N THR A 211 6.46 -13.42 -12.71
CA THR A 211 6.50 -12.94 -14.11
C THR A 211 7.92 -12.69 -14.58
N PHE A 212 8.76 -12.06 -13.75
CA PHE A 212 10.04 -11.49 -14.21
C PHE A 212 11.28 -12.24 -13.71
N LEU A 213 11.17 -13.08 -12.69
CA LEU A 213 12.32 -13.79 -12.12
C LEU A 213 12.39 -15.27 -12.52
N THR A 214 11.31 -15.84 -13.05
CA THR A 214 11.27 -17.23 -13.55
C THR A 214 11.72 -17.29 -15.01
N ALA A 215 12.18 -18.46 -15.45
CA ALA A 215 12.52 -18.68 -16.86
C ALA A 215 11.27 -18.93 -17.74
N ALA A 216 10.26 -19.59 -17.17
CA ALA A 216 8.98 -19.86 -17.79
C ALA A 216 7.87 -19.30 -16.87
N PRO A 217 7.49 -18.02 -17.01
CA PRO A 217 6.44 -17.45 -16.19
C PRO A 217 5.10 -18.12 -16.48
N PRO A 218 4.25 -18.35 -15.46
CA PRO A 218 2.88 -18.78 -15.71
C PRO A 218 2.12 -17.70 -16.49
N PRO A 219 1.10 -18.08 -17.29
CA PRO A 219 0.26 -17.10 -17.97
C PRO A 219 -0.41 -16.19 -16.95
N LEU A 220 -0.59 -14.91 -17.32
CA LEU A 220 -1.33 -13.98 -16.49
C LEU A 220 -2.81 -14.43 -16.45
N ARG A 221 -3.55 -14.01 -15.42
CA ARG A 221 -5.00 -14.24 -15.36
C ARG A 221 -5.70 -12.92 -15.65
N VAL A 222 -5.89 -12.61 -16.93
CA VAL A 222 -6.53 -11.35 -17.35
C VAL A 222 -8.04 -11.51 -17.31
N ILE A 223 -8.73 -10.63 -16.60
CA ILE A 223 -10.19 -10.63 -16.53
C ILE A 223 -10.79 -10.21 -17.88
N ASP A 224 -11.78 -10.96 -18.36
CA ASP A 224 -12.60 -10.55 -19.49
C ASP A 224 -13.49 -9.34 -19.10
N PRO A 225 -13.29 -8.16 -19.71
CA PRO A 225 -14.10 -6.98 -19.43
C PRO A 225 -15.61 -7.19 -19.65
N ALA A 226 -16.01 -8.11 -20.53
CA ALA A 226 -17.42 -8.41 -20.80
C ALA A 226 -18.13 -9.09 -19.61
N THR A 227 -17.37 -9.67 -18.69
CA THR A 227 -17.88 -10.34 -17.49
C THR A 227 -17.93 -9.44 -16.26
N LEU A 228 -17.44 -8.20 -16.37
CA LEU A 228 -17.45 -7.25 -15.27
C LEU A 228 -18.89 -6.81 -14.92
N PRO A 229 -19.22 -6.66 -13.62
CA PRO A 229 -20.44 -6.00 -13.20
C PRO A 229 -20.57 -4.59 -13.79
N PRO A 230 -21.79 -4.07 -14.03
CA PRO A 230 -22.00 -2.81 -14.76
C PRO A 230 -21.15 -1.63 -14.28
N ASP A 231 -21.10 -1.39 -12.96
CA ASP A 231 -20.33 -0.27 -12.39
C ASP A 231 -18.82 -0.40 -12.65
N LEU A 232 -18.29 -1.64 -12.64
CA LEU A 232 -16.89 -1.91 -12.94
C LEU A 232 -16.58 -1.84 -14.42
N ALA A 233 -17.49 -2.32 -15.27
CA ALA A 233 -17.38 -2.16 -16.71
C ALA A 233 -17.37 -0.67 -17.11
N ASP A 234 -18.17 0.17 -16.44
CA ASP A 234 -18.17 1.62 -16.64
C ASP A 234 -16.85 2.27 -16.23
N LEU A 235 -16.31 1.89 -15.05
CA LEU A 235 -15.02 2.39 -14.58
C LEU A 235 -13.86 1.92 -15.47
N HIS A 236 -13.87 0.66 -15.91
CA HIS A 236 -12.88 0.10 -16.83
C HIS A 236 -12.88 0.85 -18.16
N ARG A 237 -14.04 0.99 -18.80
CA ARG A 237 -14.17 1.77 -20.06
C ARG A 237 -13.79 3.24 -19.86
N TYR A 238 -14.09 3.81 -18.69
CA TYR A 238 -13.64 5.18 -18.37
C TYR A 238 -12.12 5.26 -18.26
N ALA A 239 -11.46 4.29 -17.63
CA ALA A 239 -10.00 4.23 -17.56
C ALA A 239 -9.36 4.14 -18.95
N GLU A 240 -9.86 3.28 -19.83
CA GLU A 240 -9.38 3.18 -21.22
C GLU A 240 -9.52 4.51 -21.97
N ARG A 241 -10.68 5.16 -21.86
CA ARG A 241 -10.90 6.48 -22.50
C ARG A 241 -9.99 7.57 -21.92
N ARG A 242 -9.80 7.59 -20.59
CA ARG A 242 -9.00 8.61 -19.90
C ARG A 242 -7.50 8.47 -20.19
N LEU A 243 -7.03 7.25 -20.40
CA LEU A 243 -5.64 6.92 -20.71
C LEU A 243 -5.36 6.88 -22.21
N ALA A 244 -6.41 6.79 -23.04
CA ALA A 244 -6.31 6.56 -24.48
C ALA A 244 -5.47 5.31 -24.82
N ALA A 245 -5.58 4.27 -23.99
CA ALA A 245 -4.84 3.02 -24.10
C ALA A 245 -5.65 1.85 -23.53
N PRO A 246 -5.38 0.59 -23.95
CA PRO A 246 -6.01 -0.59 -23.35
C PRO A 246 -5.71 -0.70 -21.86
N VAL A 247 -6.70 -1.15 -21.08
CA VAL A 247 -6.52 -1.44 -19.65
C VAL A 247 -6.77 -2.91 -19.40
N HIS A 248 -5.76 -3.61 -18.89
CA HIS A 248 -5.83 -5.02 -18.54
C HIS A 248 -6.01 -5.15 -17.03
N LEU A 249 -7.04 -5.87 -16.59
CA LEU A 249 -7.23 -6.19 -15.17
C LEU A 249 -6.70 -7.59 -14.91
N ILE A 250 -5.57 -7.71 -14.22
CA ILE A 250 -4.90 -8.97 -13.91
C ILE A 250 -5.33 -9.43 -12.51
N ASP A 251 -5.87 -10.63 -12.40
CA ASP A 251 -6.13 -11.30 -11.12
C ASP A 251 -4.83 -11.84 -10.51
N MET A 252 -4.41 -11.22 -9.42
CA MET A 252 -3.23 -11.60 -8.63
C MET A 252 -3.60 -12.22 -7.28
N THR A 253 -4.85 -12.67 -7.11
CA THR A 253 -5.31 -13.39 -5.91
C THR A 253 -4.42 -14.60 -5.63
N THR A 254 -3.93 -14.69 -4.40
CA THR A 254 -2.95 -15.70 -3.96
C THR A 254 -3.60 -16.82 -3.17
N ASP A 255 -2.77 -17.70 -2.59
CA ASP A 255 -3.17 -18.71 -1.59
C ASP A 255 -3.86 -18.13 -0.35
N LEU A 256 -3.81 -16.82 -0.13
CA LEU A 256 -4.50 -16.17 0.99
C LEU A 256 -6.02 -16.04 0.78
N GLU A 257 -6.53 -16.37 -0.42
CA GLU A 257 -7.96 -16.39 -0.74
C GLU A 257 -8.67 -15.04 -0.51
N VAL A 258 -7.94 -13.94 -0.72
CA VAL A 258 -8.47 -12.57 -0.70
C VAL A 258 -8.32 -11.97 -2.09
N PRO A 259 -9.42 -11.58 -2.76
CA PRO A 259 -9.37 -10.97 -4.07
C PRO A 259 -8.37 -9.81 -4.15
N ALA A 260 -7.46 -9.90 -5.11
CA ALA A 260 -6.45 -8.89 -5.37
C ALA A 260 -6.22 -8.72 -6.87
N TYR A 261 -6.20 -7.47 -7.34
CA TYR A 261 -6.10 -7.16 -8.78
C TYR A 261 -5.01 -6.13 -9.06
N CYS A 262 -4.39 -6.25 -10.23
CA CYS A 262 -3.49 -5.28 -10.82
C CYS A 262 -4.11 -4.76 -12.13
N ALA A 263 -4.50 -3.49 -12.17
CA ALA A 263 -4.92 -2.82 -13.40
C ALA A 263 -3.68 -2.26 -14.10
N HIS A 264 -3.39 -2.71 -15.32
CA HIS A 264 -2.20 -2.38 -16.09
C HIS A 264 -2.56 -1.70 -17.41
N THR A 265 -1.83 -0.64 -17.77
CA THR A 265 -1.85 -0.06 -19.12
C THR A 265 -0.42 -0.11 -19.70
N PRO A 266 -0.25 -0.50 -20.97
CA PRO A 266 1.07 -0.67 -21.57
C PRO A 266 1.82 0.66 -21.76
N ASP A 267 1.10 1.75 -22.00
CA ASP A 267 1.69 3.05 -22.29
C ASP A 267 0.83 4.20 -21.76
N HIS A 268 1.44 5.00 -20.88
CA HIS A 268 1.04 6.34 -20.54
C HIS A 268 2.29 7.23 -20.49
N GLN A 269 2.44 8.12 -21.48
CA GLN A 269 3.61 9.00 -21.63
C GLN A 269 4.95 8.24 -21.85
N GLY A 270 4.91 7.14 -22.61
CA GLY A 270 6.07 6.32 -22.98
C GLY A 270 6.45 5.29 -21.93
N ARG A 271 5.54 4.93 -21.01
CA ARG A 271 5.80 4.03 -19.87
C ARG A 271 4.56 3.25 -19.45
N PRO A 272 4.70 1.99 -19.00
CA PRO A 272 3.59 1.28 -18.39
C PRO A 272 3.21 1.92 -17.05
N LEU A 273 1.92 1.86 -16.73
CA LEU A 273 1.41 2.21 -15.41
C LEU A 273 0.55 1.07 -14.88
N HIS A 274 0.57 0.92 -13.56
CA HIS A 274 -0.33 0.01 -12.88
C HIS A 274 -0.93 0.64 -11.63
N GLY A 275 -2.06 0.08 -11.22
CA GLY A 275 -2.69 0.32 -9.93
C GLY A 275 -3.13 -1.01 -9.31
N THR A 276 -3.04 -1.11 -7.99
CA THR A 276 -3.37 -2.35 -7.27
C THR A 276 -4.52 -2.17 -6.28
N GLY A 277 -5.15 -3.28 -5.93
CA GLY A 277 -6.28 -3.29 -4.99
C GLY A 277 -6.53 -4.68 -4.43
N ALA A 278 -6.67 -4.80 -3.12
CA ALA A 278 -7.20 -5.99 -2.46
C ALA A 278 -8.40 -5.68 -1.55
N SER A 279 -9.32 -6.63 -1.43
CA SER A 279 -10.52 -6.57 -0.57
C SER A 279 -11.18 -7.94 -0.49
N LEU A 280 -11.95 -8.21 0.57
CA LEU A 280 -12.84 -9.38 0.62
C LEU A 280 -13.95 -9.31 -0.45
N SER A 281 -14.26 -8.11 -0.96
CA SER A 281 -15.12 -7.91 -2.12
C SER A 281 -14.27 -7.83 -3.39
N SER A 282 -14.41 -8.80 -4.30
CA SER A 282 -13.71 -8.76 -5.59
C SER A 282 -14.06 -7.51 -6.39
N ALA A 283 -15.31 -7.06 -6.30
CA ALA A 283 -15.72 -5.83 -6.97
C ALA A 283 -15.02 -4.59 -6.39
N HIS A 284 -14.90 -4.50 -5.06
CA HIS A 284 -14.17 -3.40 -4.43
C HIS A 284 -12.66 -3.45 -4.72
N ALA A 285 -12.05 -4.65 -4.71
CA ALA A 285 -10.65 -4.85 -5.04
C ALA A 285 -10.33 -4.38 -6.48
N ALA A 286 -11.15 -4.79 -7.46
CA ALA A 286 -11.01 -4.35 -8.85
C ALA A 286 -11.22 -2.84 -9.01
N HIS A 287 -12.22 -2.26 -8.33
CA HIS A 287 -12.45 -0.82 -8.31
C HIS A 287 -11.23 -0.05 -7.78
N ARG A 288 -10.62 -0.53 -6.68
CA ARG A 288 -9.42 0.06 -6.09
C ARG A 288 -8.24 0.04 -7.06
N ALA A 289 -8.01 -1.07 -7.75
CA ALA A 289 -6.94 -1.22 -8.74
C ALA A 289 -7.11 -0.23 -9.92
N LEU A 290 -8.30 -0.18 -10.52
CA LEU A 290 -8.62 0.76 -11.61
C LEU A 290 -8.50 2.22 -11.16
N SER A 291 -9.00 2.54 -9.96
CA SER A 291 -8.91 3.90 -9.41
C SER A 291 -7.46 4.30 -9.08
N GLU A 292 -6.62 3.36 -8.68
CA GLU A 292 -5.19 3.62 -8.44
C GLU A 292 -4.44 3.84 -9.75
N LEU A 293 -4.76 3.09 -10.79
CA LEU A 293 -4.19 3.30 -12.12
C LEU A 293 -4.50 4.72 -12.65
N LEU A 294 -5.76 5.13 -12.54
CA LEU A 294 -6.21 6.48 -12.90
C LEU A 294 -5.51 7.57 -12.07
N GLN A 295 -5.38 7.36 -10.77
CA GLN A 295 -4.65 8.29 -9.90
C GLN A 295 -3.18 8.40 -10.29
N SER A 296 -2.50 7.27 -10.55
CA SER A 296 -1.11 7.25 -11.00
C SER A 296 -0.91 8.05 -12.28
N ALA A 297 -1.82 7.92 -13.25
CA ALA A 297 -1.78 8.69 -14.49
C ALA A 297 -1.96 10.20 -14.24
N VAL A 298 -2.96 10.59 -13.44
CA VAL A 298 -3.21 12.01 -13.08
C VAL A 298 -2.01 12.63 -12.37
N LEU A 299 -1.41 11.88 -11.44
CA LEU A 299 -0.23 12.32 -10.71
C LEU A 299 0.99 12.46 -11.63
N SER A 300 1.18 11.53 -12.58
CA SER A 300 2.23 11.62 -13.60
C SER A 300 2.05 12.88 -14.45
N ASP A 301 0.84 13.12 -14.94
CA ASP A 301 0.48 14.29 -15.77
C ASP A 301 0.77 15.62 -15.04
N HIS A 302 0.33 15.73 -13.79
CA HIS A 302 0.41 16.98 -13.02
C HIS A 302 1.81 17.24 -12.45
N LEU A 303 2.49 16.19 -11.98
CA LEU A 303 3.81 16.33 -11.38
C LEU A 303 4.93 16.36 -12.42
N ARG A 304 4.64 16.04 -13.70
CA ARG A 304 5.66 15.78 -14.73
C ARG A 304 6.72 14.83 -14.18
N ALA A 305 6.27 13.73 -13.60
CA ALA A 305 7.11 12.83 -12.84
C ALA A 305 8.33 12.43 -13.69
N THR A 306 9.53 12.70 -13.21
CA THR A 306 10.72 12.28 -13.94
C THR A 306 10.79 10.76 -13.93
N PRO A 307 11.19 10.16 -15.07
CA PRO A 307 11.61 8.78 -15.11
C PRO A 307 12.41 8.38 -13.88
N ARG A 308 12.03 7.29 -13.22
CA ARG A 308 12.88 6.73 -12.18
C ARG A 308 14.19 6.26 -12.81
N ASP A 309 15.31 6.66 -12.23
CA ASP A 309 16.61 6.13 -12.62
C ASP A 309 16.74 4.68 -12.12
N LEU A 310 16.84 3.75 -13.07
CA LEU A 310 17.03 2.32 -12.82
C LEU A 310 18.42 1.86 -13.30
N SER A 311 19.34 2.78 -13.57
CA SER A 311 20.66 2.48 -14.12
C SER A 311 21.48 1.54 -13.23
N HIS A 312 21.31 1.61 -11.90
CA HIS A 312 21.93 0.72 -10.93
C HIS A 312 21.48 -0.75 -11.07
N LEU A 313 20.33 -1.01 -11.69
CA LEU A 313 19.80 -2.36 -11.93
C LEU A 313 20.25 -2.95 -13.28
N ARG A 314 20.95 -2.20 -14.15
CA ARG A 314 21.35 -2.69 -15.49
C ARG A 314 22.17 -3.96 -15.47
N ARG A 315 22.93 -4.21 -14.39
CA ARG A 315 23.71 -5.44 -14.18
C ARG A 315 22.84 -6.66 -13.81
N TYR A 316 21.56 -6.46 -13.53
CA TYR A 316 20.61 -7.47 -13.10
C TYR A 316 19.35 -7.43 -14.00
N PRO A 317 19.41 -7.94 -15.24
CA PRO A 317 18.34 -7.73 -16.24
C PRO A 317 16.95 -8.15 -15.78
N ARG A 318 16.82 -9.28 -15.09
CA ARG A 318 15.54 -9.74 -14.51
C ARG A 318 15.00 -8.79 -13.43
N LEU A 319 15.90 -8.23 -12.61
CA LEU A 319 15.53 -7.28 -11.56
C LEU A 319 15.17 -5.90 -12.16
N LEU A 320 15.83 -5.51 -13.24
CA LEU A 320 15.48 -4.33 -14.03
C LEU A 320 14.09 -4.49 -14.67
N ALA A 321 13.78 -5.64 -15.25
CA ALA A 321 12.45 -5.95 -15.78
C ALA A 321 11.38 -5.92 -14.68
N ALA A 322 11.64 -6.57 -13.54
CA ALA A 322 10.77 -6.53 -12.37
C ALA A 322 10.53 -5.10 -11.85
N ALA A 323 11.56 -4.25 -11.86
CA ALA A 323 11.44 -2.85 -11.45
C ALA A 323 10.62 -2.00 -12.44
N GLY A 324 10.64 -2.36 -13.73
CA GLY A 324 9.77 -1.77 -14.74
C GLY A 324 8.31 -2.20 -14.59
N ALA A 325 8.08 -3.43 -14.10
CA ALA A 325 6.76 -4.04 -13.95
C ALA A 325 5.89 -3.89 -15.21
N ASP A 326 6.52 -4.05 -16.38
CA ASP A 326 5.85 -4.01 -17.68
C ASP A 326 5.28 -5.39 -18.00
N PHE A 327 3.98 -5.56 -17.76
CA PHE A 327 3.31 -6.83 -18.05
C PHE A 327 2.99 -7.01 -19.53
N THR A 328 3.19 -5.99 -20.38
CA THR A 328 2.79 -5.98 -21.79
C THR A 328 3.33 -7.16 -22.59
N PRO A 329 4.63 -7.54 -22.47
CA PRO A 329 5.18 -8.69 -23.20
C PRO A 329 4.57 -10.04 -22.80
N HIS A 330 3.86 -10.09 -21.66
CA HIS A 330 3.27 -11.32 -21.10
C HIS A 330 1.75 -11.42 -21.36
N LEU A 331 1.14 -10.43 -22.02
CA LEU A 331 -0.28 -10.41 -22.36
C LEU A 331 -0.68 -11.23 -23.60
N PRO A 332 0.10 -11.29 -24.71
CA PRO A 332 -0.36 -11.92 -25.96
C PRO A 332 -0.74 -13.40 -25.84
N ASP A 333 -0.06 -14.14 -24.95
CA ASP A 333 -0.29 -15.58 -24.74
C ASP A 333 -1.27 -15.86 -23.58
N THR A 334 -1.89 -14.81 -23.04
CA THR A 334 -2.81 -14.93 -21.91
C THR A 334 -4.25 -15.05 -22.41
N GLY A 335 -4.89 -16.19 -22.11
CA GLY A 335 -6.34 -16.30 -22.21
C GLY A 335 -7.06 -15.40 -21.20
N THR A 336 -8.29 -15.01 -21.48
CA THR A 336 -9.12 -14.31 -20.49
C THR A 336 -9.80 -15.27 -19.53
N THR A 337 -10.10 -14.80 -18.33
CA THR A 337 -10.92 -15.50 -17.33
C THR A 337 -12.11 -14.64 -16.91
N ASP A 338 -13.21 -15.30 -16.55
CA ASP A 338 -14.40 -14.61 -16.09
C ASP A 338 -14.18 -13.93 -14.74
N PHE A 339 -14.78 -12.76 -14.57
CA PHE A 339 -14.85 -12.08 -13.28
C PHE A 339 -15.76 -12.87 -12.33
N THR A 340 -15.22 -13.28 -11.19
CA THR A 340 -15.98 -13.99 -10.16
C THR A 340 -16.35 -13.05 -9.00
N PRO A 341 -17.64 -12.75 -8.76
CA PRO A 341 -18.06 -11.95 -7.62
C PRO A 341 -17.87 -12.71 -6.30
N THR A 342 -17.39 -12.01 -5.27
CA THR A 342 -17.34 -12.53 -3.89
C THR A 342 -18.30 -11.79 -2.99
N THR A 343 -18.78 -12.49 -1.96
CA THR A 343 -19.52 -11.87 -0.84
C THR A 343 -18.53 -11.28 0.15
N ALA A 344 -18.82 -10.08 0.67
CA ALA A 344 -18.02 -9.42 1.69
C ALA A 344 -18.85 -9.11 2.94
N PRO A 345 -18.22 -9.02 4.12
CA PRO A 345 -18.91 -8.57 5.32
C PRO A 345 -19.47 -7.14 5.19
N THR A 346 -20.44 -6.79 6.02
CA THR A 346 -21.14 -5.50 5.92
C THR A 346 -20.57 -4.42 6.84
N THR A 347 -19.64 -4.77 7.73
CA THR A 347 -19.03 -3.83 8.69
C THR A 347 -17.51 -3.91 8.72
N PRO A 348 -16.80 -2.80 9.02
CA PRO A 348 -15.33 -2.80 9.06
C PRO A 348 -14.78 -3.77 10.10
N ARG A 349 -15.49 -3.96 11.22
CA ARG A 349 -15.10 -4.92 12.26
C ARG A 349 -15.07 -6.34 11.71
N GLN A 350 -16.15 -6.77 11.05
CA GLN A 350 -16.21 -8.11 10.47
C GLN A 350 -15.17 -8.28 9.35
N HIS A 351 -14.93 -7.26 8.53
CA HIS A 351 -13.83 -7.29 7.55
C HIS A 351 -12.48 -7.54 8.21
N ALA A 352 -12.14 -6.79 9.27
CA ALA A 352 -10.88 -6.95 9.99
C ALA A 352 -10.74 -8.36 10.61
N GLU A 353 -11.84 -8.89 11.16
CA GLU A 353 -11.89 -10.27 11.69
C GLU A 353 -11.66 -11.31 10.59
N HIS A 354 -12.33 -11.19 9.44
CA HIS A 354 -12.19 -12.14 8.33
C HIS A 354 -10.80 -12.08 7.68
N LEU A 355 -10.23 -10.89 7.48
CA LEU A 355 -8.87 -10.72 6.96
C LEU A 355 -7.84 -11.33 7.93
N THR A 356 -7.99 -11.09 9.23
CA THR A 356 -7.15 -11.69 10.28
C THR A 356 -7.28 -13.22 10.27
N ALA A 357 -8.51 -13.75 10.15
CA ALA A 357 -8.76 -15.18 10.10
C ALA A 357 -8.15 -15.85 8.85
N ARG A 358 -8.24 -15.22 7.67
CA ARG A 358 -7.57 -15.70 6.44
C ARG A 358 -6.07 -15.78 6.63
N LEU A 359 -5.42 -14.70 7.05
CA LEU A 359 -3.98 -14.70 7.30
C LEU A 359 -3.57 -15.81 8.28
N THR A 360 -4.29 -15.93 9.40
CA THR A 360 -4.01 -16.93 10.43
C THR A 360 -4.17 -18.36 9.92
N ARG A 361 -5.24 -18.63 9.17
CA ARG A 361 -5.50 -19.92 8.52
C ARG A 361 -4.35 -20.35 7.59
N HIS A 362 -3.70 -19.38 6.94
CA HIS A 362 -2.56 -19.61 6.05
C HIS A 362 -1.20 -19.46 6.77
N GLY A 363 -1.18 -19.53 8.10
CA GLY A 363 0.06 -19.57 8.89
C GLY A 363 0.71 -18.20 9.14
N HIS A 364 0.01 -17.11 8.86
CA HIS A 364 0.50 -15.75 9.03
C HIS A 364 -0.19 -15.06 10.22
N THR A 365 0.58 -14.68 11.24
CA THR A 365 0.04 -13.93 12.39
C THR A 365 0.17 -12.42 12.16
N PRO A 366 -0.94 -11.66 12.02
CA PRO A 366 -0.86 -10.21 11.92
C PRO A 366 -0.67 -9.54 13.30
N TYR A 367 0.15 -8.50 13.32
CA TYR A 367 0.44 -7.68 14.49
C TYR A 367 0.14 -6.21 14.18
N ALA A 368 -0.44 -5.48 15.14
CA ALA A 368 -0.79 -4.08 14.97
C ALA A 368 -0.29 -3.19 16.10
N ARG A 369 0.01 -1.94 15.79
CA ARG A 369 0.28 -0.87 16.75
C ARG A 369 -0.46 0.39 16.36
N THR A 370 -1.26 0.92 17.28
CA THR A 370 -1.83 2.26 17.14
C THR A 370 -0.71 3.29 17.20
N LEU A 371 -0.63 4.15 16.18
CA LEU A 371 0.32 5.27 16.12
C LEU A 371 -0.29 6.53 16.72
N HIS A 372 -1.57 6.76 16.45
CA HIS A 372 -2.32 7.89 16.97
C HIS A 372 -3.83 7.60 16.92
N THR A 373 -4.56 8.07 17.93
CA THR A 373 -6.03 8.09 17.94
C THR A 373 -6.48 9.47 18.40
N ALA A 374 -7.23 10.17 17.56
CA ALA A 374 -7.85 11.44 17.89
C ALA A 374 -9.02 11.23 18.85
N THR A 375 -9.43 12.27 19.57
CA THR A 375 -10.55 12.22 20.54
C THR A 375 -11.87 11.75 19.93
N ASN A 376 -12.07 11.97 18.62
CA ASN A 376 -13.25 11.55 17.87
C ASN A 376 -13.16 10.13 17.29
N GLY A 377 -12.11 9.36 17.60
CA GLY A 377 -11.95 7.96 17.18
C GLY A 377 -11.18 7.75 15.87
N VAL A 378 -10.88 8.81 15.10
CA VAL A 378 -10.01 8.71 13.92
C VAL A 378 -8.67 8.13 14.35
N THR A 379 -8.29 7.02 13.74
CA THR A 379 -7.16 6.21 14.21
C THR A 379 -6.19 5.95 13.06
N THR A 380 -4.91 6.22 13.31
CA THR A 380 -3.80 5.75 12.49
C THR A 380 -3.08 4.62 13.20
N LEU A 381 -2.83 3.52 12.50
CA LEU A 381 -2.12 2.37 13.01
C LEU A 381 -1.16 1.82 11.97
N SER A 382 -0.24 0.98 12.42
CA SER A 382 0.63 0.18 11.55
C SER A 382 0.41 -1.29 11.82
N VAL A 383 0.41 -2.09 10.76
CA VAL A 383 0.32 -3.54 10.75
C VAL A 383 1.59 -4.12 10.15
N ILE A 384 2.06 -5.20 10.73
CA ILE A 384 3.03 -6.09 10.09
C ILE A 384 2.46 -7.51 10.08
N VAL A 385 2.69 -8.21 8.98
CA VAL A 385 2.34 -9.63 8.84
C VAL A 385 3.61 -10.38 8.46
N PRO A 386 4.33 -10.95 9.44
CA PRO A 386 5.56 -11.68 9.17
C PRO A 386 5.33 -12.83 8.17
N GLY A 387 6.31 -13.02 7.29
CA GLY A 387 6.27 -14.01 6.22
C GLY A 387 5.60 -13.54 4.92
N LEU A 388 4.81 -12.45 4.92
CA LEU A 388 4.35 -11.82 3.67
C LEU A 388 5.52 -11.17 2.92
N ASP A 389 5.49 -11.26 1.59
CA ASP A 389 6.60 -10.83 0.75
C ASP A 389 6.64 -9.30 0.57
N ARG A 390 7.86 -8.77 0.39
CA ARG A 390 8.13 -7.33 0.24
C ARG A 390 8.81 -7.01 -1.09
N PHE A 391 8.88 -7.98 -1.99
CA PHE A 391 9.52 -7.83 -3.29
C PHE A 391 8.91 -6.72 -4.14
N PHE A 392 7.64 -6.34 -3.93
CA PHE A 392 6.98 -5.22 -4.59
C PHE A 392 7.79 -3.92 -4.52
N THR A 393 8.63 -3.73 -3.50
CA THR A 393 9.52 -2.56 -3.39
C THR A 393 10.50 -2.42 -4.57
N VAL A 394 10.73 -3.49 -5.35
CA VAL A 394 11.46 -3.45 -6.62
C VAL A 394 10.79 -2.53 -7.63
N THR A 395 9.45 -2.45 -7.64
CA THR A 395 8.67 -1.55 -8.51
C THR A 395 8.82 -0.09 -8.10
N TYR A 396 9.44 0.18 -6.93
CA TYR A 396 9.90 1.50 -6.50
C TYR A 396 11.36 1.78 -6.87
N GLY A 397 12.01 0.88 -7.62
CA GLY A 397 13.42 0.95 -8.03
C GLY A 397 14.41 0.42 -6.99
N ASN A 398 13.94 -0.19 -5.91
CA ASN A 398 14.82 -0.76 -4.89
C ASN A 398 15.46 -2.07 -5.37
N ALA A 399 16.76 -2.22 -5.15
CA ALA A 399 17.47 -3.46 -5.46
C ALA A 399 17.27 -4.51 -4.35
N VAL A 400 16.07 -5.11 -4.27
CA VAL A 400 15.67 -6.07 -3.23
C VAL A 400 15.65 -7.51 -3.74
N LEU A 401 15.76 -8.47 -2.83
CA LEU A 401 15.55 -9.89 -3.13
C LEU A 401 14.13 -10.32 -2.74
N PRO A 402 13.54 -11.30 -3.45
CA PRO A 402 12.27 -11.87 -3.06
C PRO A 402 12.35 -12.58 -1.71
N GLY A 403 11.29 -12.47 -0.91
CA GLY A 403 11.14 -13.20 0.36
C GLY A 403 10.82 -14.68 0.14
N PRO A 404 10.61 -15.46 1.22
CA PRO A 404 10.37 -16.90 1.12
C PRO A 404 9.15 -17.26 0.28
N ARG A 405 8.06 -16.49 0.37
CA ARG A 405 6.83 -16.76 -0.39
C ARG A 405 7.10 -16.66 -1.89
N ALA A 406 7.73 -15.58 -2.35
CA ALA A 406 8.11 -15.45 -3.75
C ALA A 406 9.18 -16.46 -4.18
N ARG A 407 10.21 -16.72 -3.35
CA ARG A 407 11.27 -17.70 -3.67
C ARG A 407 10.73 -19.10 -3.92
N ARG A 408 9.68 -19.53 -3.19
CA ARG A 408 9.02 -20.83 -3.43
C ARG A 408 8.37 -20.95 -4.81
N LEU A 409 8.01 -19.83 -5.46
CA LEU A 409 7.51 -19.82 -6.83
C LEU A 409 8.64 -19.96 -7.86
N LEU A 410 9.86 -19.56 -7.50
CA LEU A 410 11.02 -19.61 -8.40
C LEU A 410 11.70 -20.98 -8.47
N THR A 411 11.42 -21.85 -7.50
CA THR A 411 11.96 -23.22 -7.41
C THR A 411 11.03 -24.28 -8.02
N ARG A 412 9.87 -23.86 -8.53
CA ARG A 412 8.96 -24.69 -9.32
C ARG A 412 9.29 -24.48 -10.79
#